data_AF-A0A7C1QX26-F1
#
_entry.id   AF-A0A7C1QX26-F1
#
_cell.length_a   1.000
_cell.length_b   1.000
_cell.length_c   1.000
_cell.angle_alpha   90.00
_cell.angle_beta   90.00
_cell.angle_gamma   90.00
#
_symmetry.space_group_name_H-M   'P 1'
#
loop_
_entity.id
_entity.type
_entity.pdbx_description
1 polymer ?
#
loop_
_entity_poly.entity_id
_entity_poly.type
_entity_poly.pdbx_seq_one_letter_code
_entity_poly.pdbx_strand_id
1 'polypeptide(L)' 'MIRNKYILIAFRLVVGGMFIWAGISKIIDPLGFAQNIANYRVFPEGISFFLALVLPWIEVICGVFLILGIFLSASALLLS' A
#
# COMPACT_ATOMS: atom_id res chain seq x y z
N MET A 1 16.91 -9.39 15.61
CA MET A 1 16.11 -8.14 15.71
C MET A 1 16.99 -6.98 15.23
N ILE A 2 16.73 -6.46 14.03
CA ILE A 2 17.58 -5.43 13.38
C ILE A 2 17.54 -4.16 14.25
N ARG A 3 18.66 -3.82 14.89
CA ARG A 3 18.75 -2.76 15.91
C ARG A 3 19.30 -1.43 15.37
N ASN A 4 19.53 -1.34 14.06
CA ASN A 4 20.08 -0.12 13.44
C ASN A 4 18.94 0.80 12.95
N LYS A 5 18.79 1.94 13.61
CA LYS A 5 17.75 2.95 13.33
C LYS A 5 17.82 3.48 11.90
N TYR A 6 19.01 3.62 11.32
CA TYR A 6 19.18 4.11 9.94
C TYR A 6 18.69 3.11 8.90
N ILE A 7 18.96 1.82 9.12
CA ILE A 7 18.46 0.74 8.24
C ILE A 7 16.93 0.71 8.27
N LEU A 8 16.33 0.85 9.46
CA LEU A 8 14.87 0.88 9.61
C LEU A 8 14.24 2.09 8.88
N ILE A 9 14.86 3.27 8.97
CA ILE A 9 14.38 4.47 8.26
C ILE A 9 14.52 4.30 6.75
N ALA A 10 15.66 3.79 6.27
CA ALA A 10 15.87 3.54 4.85
C ALA A 10 14.83 2.56 4.29
N PHE A 11 14.58 1.46 5.01
CA PHE A 11 13.57 0.48 4.60
C PHE A 11 12.16 1.09 4.55
N ARG A 12 11.82 1.98 5.49
CA ARG A 12 10.54 2.70 5.47
C ARG A 12 10.39 3.61 4.28
N LEU A 13 11.42 4.38 3.97
CA LEU A 13 11.40 5.28 2.80
C LEU A 13 11.25 4.48 1.51
N VAL A 14 11.98 3.38 1.37
CA VAL A 14 11.90 2.52 0.18
C VAL A 14 10.52 1.87 0.07
N VAL A 15 10.03 1.20 1.12
CA VAL A 15 8.74 0.50 1.07
C VAL A 15 7.57 1.48 0.94
N GLY A 16 7.58 2.58 1.70
CA GLY A 16 6.53 3.58 1.64
C GLY A 16 6.52 4.32 0.30
N GLY A 17 7.70 4.63 -0.24
CA GLY A 17 7.83 5.20 -1.59
C GLY A 17 7.31 4.26 -2.67
N MET A 18 7.59 2.96 -2.59
CA MET A 18 7.04 1.96 -3.50
C MET A 18 5.50 1.91 -3.44
N PHE A 19 4.91 1.97 -2.26
CA PHE A 19 3.45 1.98 -2.08
C PHE A 19 2.81 3.22 -2.69
N ILE A 20 3.39 4.40 -2.46
CA ILE A 20 2.90 5.65 -3.08
C ILE A 20 3.00 5.57 -4.60
N TRP A 21 4.16 5.15 -5.12
CA TRP A 21 4.37 5.03 -6.56
C TRP A 21 3.40 4.04 -7.20
N ALA A 22 3.25 2.85 -6.62
CA ALA A 22 2.33 1.83 -7.09
C ALA A 22 0.87 2.31 -7.04
N GLY A 23 0.45 2.94 -5.94
CA GLY A 23 -0.89 3.49 -5.80
C GLY A 23 -1.18 4.59 -6.83
N ILE A 24 -0.28 5.56 -7.01
CA ILE A 24 -0.42 6.62 -8.02
C ILE A 24 -0.52 6.02 -9.43
N SER A 25 0.32 5.03 -9.77
CA SER A 25 0.28 4.39 -11.08
C SER A 25 -1.08 3.75 -11.39
N LYS A 26 -1.77 3.23 -10.37
CA LYS A 26 -3.12 2.64 -10.49
C LYS A 26 -4.22 3.70 -10.51
N ILE A 27 -4.01 4.87 -9.89
CA ILE A 27 -4.95 6.01 -9.94
C ILE A 27 -4.97 6.65 -11.34
N ILE A 28 -3.84 6.65 -12.04
CA ILE A 28 -3.74 7.20 -13.40
C ILE A 28 -4.56 6.37 -14.41
N ASP A 29 -4.57 5.04 -14.26
CA ASP A 29 -5.34 4.14 -15.11
C ASP A 29 -6.20 3.15 -14.29
N PRO A 30 -7.31 3.63 -13.71
CA PRO A 30 -8.19 2.81 -12.88
C PRO A 30 -8.95 1.77 -13.71
N LEU A 31 -9.19 2.03 -15.00
CA LEU A 31 -9.88 1.10 -15.90
C LEU A 31 -8.97 -0.08 -16.26
N GLY A 32 -7.71 0.18 -16.63
CA GLY A 32 -6.72 -0.87 -16.85
C GLY A 32 -6.48 -1.69 -15.58
N PHE A 33 -6.44 -1.03 -14.42
CA PHE A 33 -6.32 -1.73 -13.14
C PHE A 33 -7.55 -2.60 -12.81
N ALA A 34 -8.77 -2.13 -13.08
CA ALA A 34 -10.00 -2.91 -12.92
C ALA A 34 -10.02 -4.15 -13.83
N GLN A 35 -9.58 -4.01 -15.09
CA GLN A 35 -9.44 -5.14 -16.02
C GLN A 35 -8.41 -6.15 -15.51
N ASN A 36 -7.27 -5.67 -15.00
CA ASN A 36 -6.27 -6.53 -14.40
C ASN A 36 -6.85 -7.33 -13.23
N ILE A 37 -7.62 -6.70 -12.32
CA ILE A 37 -8.28 -7.39 -11.21
C ILE A 37 -9.31 -8.41 -11.73
N ALA A 38 -10.14 -8.03 -12.71
CA ALA A 38 -11.14 -8.91 -13.30
C ALA A 38 -10.49 -10.14 -14.00
N ASN A 39 -9.33 -9.97 -14.62
CA ASN A 39 -8.58 -11.06 -15.27
C ASN A 39 -8.13 -12.15 -14.29
N TYR A 40 -7.92 -11.81 -13.01
CA TYR A 40 -7.61 -12.82 -11.98
C TYR A 40 -8.81 -13.72 -11.66
N ARG A 41 -10.03 -13.37 -12.09
CA ARG A 41 -11.28 -14.13 -11.85
C ARG A 41 -11.55 -14.46 -10.37
N VAL A 42 -10.94 -13.69 -9.46
CA VAL A 42 -11.12 -13.85 -8.00
C VAL A 42 -12.43 -13.20 -7.55
N PHE A 43 -12.85 -12.11 -8.21
CA PHE A 43 -14.03 -11.32 -7.83
C PHE A 43 -14.98 -11.10 -9.02
N PRO A 44 -16.30 -10.92 -8.77
CA PRO A 44 -17.25 -10.44 -9.77
C PRO A 44 -16.89 -9.05 -10.30
N GLU A 45 -17.25 -8.74 -11.54
CA GLU A 45 -16.85 -7.49 -12.22
C GLU A 45 -17.17 -6.21 -11.43
N GLY A 46 -18.34 -6.14 -10.79
CA GLY A 46 -18.72 -4.99 -9.97
C GLY A 46 -17.81 -4.76 -8.76
N ILE A 47 -17.33 -5.85 -8.14
CA ILE A 47 -16.38 -5.78 -7.01
C ILE A 47 -14.99 -5.42 -7.51
N SER A 48 -14.56 -5.94 -8.66
CA SER A 48 -13.29 -5.58 -9.29
C SER A 48 -13.19 -4.07 -9.54
N PHE A 49 -14.27 -3.44 -10.03
CA PHE A 49 -14.31 -1.99 -10.24
C PHE A 49 -14.22 -1.21 -8.92
N PHE A 50 -14.95 -1.64 -7.89
CA PHE A 50 -14.89 -1.02 -6.57
C PHE A 50 -13.48 -1.13 -5.95
N LEU A 51 -12.86 -2.31 -6.04
CA LEU A 51 -11.48 -2.53 -5.57
C LEU A 51 -10.48 -1.70 -6.35
N ALA A 52 -10.66 -1.58 -7.67
CA ALA A 52 -9.80 -0.75 -8.51
C ALA A 52 -9.85 0.73 -8.12
N LEU A 53 -10.99 1.20 -7.65
CA LEU A 53 -11.14 2.56 -7.15
C LEU A 53 -10.51 2.73 -5.77
N VAL A 54 -10.78 1.82 -4.83
CA VAL A 54 -10.45 2.00 -3.40
C VAL A 54 -9.03 1.58 -3.04
N LEU A 55 -8.53 0.45 -3.57
CA LEU A 55 -7.20 -0.08 -3.22
C LEU A 55 -6.07 0.91 -3.47
N PRO A 56 -6.01 1.64 -4.60
CA PRO A 56 -4.92 2.58 -4.85
C PRO A 56 -4.82 3.70 -3.81
N TRP A 57 -5.95 4.23 -3.35
CA TRP A 57 -5.95 5.26 -2.29
C TRP A 57 -5.46 4.70 -0.96
N ILE A 58 -5.86 3.48 -0.61
CA ILE A 58 -5.35 2.80 0.58
C ILE A 58 -3.83 2.62 0.49
N GLU A 59 -3.32 2.18 -0.66
CA GLU A 59 -1.88 2.02 -0.87
C GLU A 59 -1.11 3.34 -0.71
N VAL A 60 -1.61 4.44 -1.28
CA VAL A 60 -0.97 5.76 -1.13
C VAL A 60 -0.99 6.22 0.32
N ILE A 61 -2.14 6.13 1.01
CA ILE A 61 -2.27 6.54 2.42
C ILE A 61 -1.34 5.71 3.31
N CYS A 62 -1.30 4.38 3.10
CA CYS A 62 -0.39 3.49 3.81
C CYS A 62 1.07 3.85 3.54
N GLY A 63 1.45 4.11 2.29
CA GLY A 63 2.80 4.53 1.93
C GLY A 63 3.20 5.85 2.59
N VAL A 64 2.30 6.83 2.62
CA VAL A 64 2.50 8.11 3.32
C VAL A 64 2.69 7.90 4.82
N PHE A 65 1.83 7.12 5.48
CA PHE A 65 1.95 6.84 6.91
C PHE A 65 3.24 6.09 7.25
N LEU A 66 3.66 5.17 6.38
CA LEU A 66 4.90 4.41 6.55
C LEU A 66 6.14 5.31 6.44
N ILE A 67 6.13 6.29 5.52
CA ILE A 67 7.17 7.34 5.42
C ILE A 67 7.14 8.25 6.65
N LEU A 68 5.96 8.73 7.07
CA LEU A 68 5.80 9.61 8.22
C LEU A 68 6.12 8.91 9.56
N GLY A 69 6.20 7.57 9.58
CA GLY A 69 6.46 6.79 10.78
C GLY A 69 5.30 6.77 11.77
N ILE A 70 4.12 7.22 11.35
CA ILE A 70 2.86 7.17 12.09
C ILE A 70 2.30 5.76 11.86
N PHE A 71 2.04 4.99 12.92
CA PHE A 71 1.72 3.54 12.95
C PHE A 71 2.85 2.54 13.23
N LEU A 72 4.03 2.96 13.68
CA LEU A 72 5.03 1.98 14.14
C LEU A 72 4.72 1.32 15.50
N SER A 73 3.75 1.87 16.24
CA SER A 73 3.46 1.47 17.62
C SER A 73 2.38 0.39 17.78
N ALA A 74 1.82 -0.16 16.70
CA ALA A 74 0.91 -1.30 16.81
C ALA A 74 1.66 -2.62 17.16
N SER A 75 2.93 -2.74 16.77
CA SER A 75 3.73 -3.94 17.05
C SER A 75 4.36 -3.96 18.44
N ALA A 76 4.50 -2.81 19.12
CA ALA A 76 5.05 -2.76 20.48
C ALA A 76 4.04 -3.24 21.54
N LEU A 77 2.74 -3.12 21.26
CA LEU A 77 1.67 -3.52 22.18
C LEU A 77 1.37 -5.04 22.11
N LEU A 78 1.75 -5.70 21.03
CA LEU A 78 1.69 -7.17 20.90
C LEU A 78 2.89 -7.90 21.54
N LEU A 79 3.92 -7.14 21.95
CA LEU A 79 5.14 -7.65 22.59
C LEU A 79 5.26 -7.22 24.07
N SER A 80 4.20 -6.64 24.65
CA SER A 80 4.04 -6.45 26.11
C SER A 80 3.14 -7.50 26.71
#